data_AF-A0A127VDB5-F1
#
_entry.id   AF-A0A127VDB5-F1
#
_cell.length_a   1.000
_cell.length_b   1.000
_cell.length_c   1.000
_cell.angle_alpha   90.00
_cell.angle_beta   90.00
_cell.angle_gamma   90.00
#
_symmetry.space_group_name_H-M   'P 1'
#
loop_
_entity.id
_entity.type
_entity.pdbx_description
1 polymer ?
#
loop_
_entity_poly.entity_id
_entity_poly.type
_entity_poly.pdbx_seq_one_letter_code
_entity_poly.pdbx_strand_id
1 'polypeptide(L)'
;MKKYLVHTYILLLFAGLTGCSKKDDSLVFGETPGQRASAELKKDQSILTSAPYGWKAVLFPGTFTGTGFFFKFDDQKQVQSYPDPLVTLISPKSGIAGTSSYQLKSLQRPSLIFDTYSALHVLSDPANGARGLGYSSDFEFSFVSASPDTVRFEGNFNQSPMILIKATQAEYTAYQNNGLKAISLALDNYAAAANGKKILLTIDATHAPECNIVTDKDEDRTFTLTYTDSKGIQQNQTTNWGPTVNSIFFKDPILYNGITFNEVFYDNAKLSLYIQWQGKRYDLVVAP
;
A
#
# COMPACT_ATOMS: atom_id res chain seq x y z
N MET A 1 55.09 -25.70 32.07
CA MET A 1 53.79 -25.47 31.40
C MET A 1 53.15 -24.11 31.77
N LYS A 2 53.10 -23.70 33.04
CA LYS A 2 52.57 -22.37 33.45
C LYS A 2 53.29 -21.15 32.83
N LYS A 3 54.61 -21.20 32.61
CA LYS A 3 55.36 -20.08 32.02
C LYS A 3 54.99 -19.81 30.56
N TYR A 4 54.69 -20.84 29.77
CA TYR A 4 54.30 -20.69 28.36
C TYR A 4 52.88 -20.13 28.21
N LEU A 5 51.95 -20.51 29.11
CA LEU A 5 50.59 -19.96 29.16
C LEU A 5 50.59 -18.44 29.38
N VAL A 6 51.43 -17.92 30.28
CA VAL A 6 51.54 -16.47 30.53
C VAL A 6 52.03 -15.73 29.29
N HIS A 7 52.96 -16.31 28.53
CA HIS A 7 53.45 -15.69 27.28
C HIS A 7 52.39 -15.73 26.17
N THR A 8 51.58 -16.79 26.10
CA THR A 8 50.44 -16.87 25.17
C THR A 8 49.36 -15.82 25.49
N TYR A 9 49.04 -15.59 26.77
CA TYR A 9 48.08 -14.55 27.18
C TYR A 9 48.60 -13.13 26.89
N ILE A 10 49.90 -12.87 27.08
CA ILE A 10 50.52 -11.57 26.77
C ILE A 10 50.54 -11.32 25.25
N LEU A 11 50.79 -12.35 24.44
CA LEU A 11 50.77 -12.26 22.98
C LEU A 11 49.35 -12.00 22.44
N LEU A 12 48.32 -12.64 23.02
CA LEU A 12 46.91 -12.38 22.72
C LEU A 12 46.46 -10.96 23.13
N LEU A 13 46.97 -10.46 24.26
CA LEU A 13 46.71 -9.08 24.70
C LEU A 13 47.34 -8.05 23.75
N PHE A 14 48.56 -8.30 23.27
CA PHE A 14 49.24 -7.43 22.31
C PHE A 14 48.62 -7.50 20.90
N ALA A 15 48.16 -8.67 20.46
CA ALA A 15 47.45 -8.82 19.19
C ALA A 15 46.12 -8.02 19.18
N GLY A 16 45.39 -7.99 20.31
CA GLY A 16 44.17 -7.20 20.46
C GLY A 16 44.35 -5.69 20.37
N LEU A 17 45.56 -5.18 20.63
CA LEU A 17 45.87 -3.74 20.55
C LEU A 17 46.21 -3.27 19.13
N THR A 18 46.44 -4.19 18.18
CA THR A 18 46.79 -3.87 16.79
C THR A 18 45.60 -3.84 15.83
N GLY A 19 44.40 -4.24 16.29
CA GLY A 19 43.19 -4.30 15.46
C GLY A 19 42.53 -2.94 15.15
N CYS A 20 42.98 -1.86 15.79
CA CYS A 20 42.47 -0.50 15.53
C CYS A 20 43.56 0.37 14.89
N SER A 21 43.90 0.10 13.64
CA SER A 21 44.61 1.08 12.82
C SER A 21 43.65 2.22 12.46
N LYS A 22 43.84 3.41 13.05
CA LYS A 22 43.15 4.67 12.65
C LYS A 22 43.58 5.19 11.25
N LYS A 23 44.11 4.32 10.40
CA LYS A 23 44.59 4.67 9.06
C LYS A 23 43.56 4.13 8.09
N ASP A 24 42.94 5.07 7.38
CA ASP A 24 41.78 4.94 6.49
C ASP A 24 40.41 4.80 7.18
N ASP A 25 39.94 5.90 7.75
CA ASP A 25 38.52 6.29 7.63
C ASP A 25 38.25 6.82 6.19
N SER A 26 38.79 6.15 5.16
CA SER A 26 38.41 6.43 3.78
C SER A 26 36.95 6.04 3.67
N LEU A 27 36.06 7.02 3.76
CA LEU A 27 34.63 6.81 3.62
C LEU A 27 34.42 6.09 2.29
N VAL A 28 33.99 4.83 2.33
CA VAL A 28 33.75 3.98 1.14
C VAL A 28 32.85 4.68 0.12
N PHE A 29 32.01 5.60 0.60
CA PHE A 29 31.05 6.38 -0.19
C PHE A 29 31.28 7.90 -0.12
N GLY A 30 32.42 8.38 0.40
CA GLY A 30 32.69 9.82 0.57
C GLY A 30 31.86 10.53 1.65
N GLU A 31 30.81 9.90 2.18
CA GLU A 31 29.92 10.42 3.22
C GLU A 31 29.80 9.46 4.42
N THR A 32 29.49 9.99 5.59
CA THR A 32 29.19 9.20 6.79
C THR A 32 27.82 8.51 6.67
N PRO A 33 27.58 7.39 7.38
CA PRO A 33 26.26 6.76 7.44
C PRO A 33 25.13 7.72 7.84
N GLY A 34 25.40 8.64 8.79
CA GLY A 34 24.42 9.63 9.23
C GLY A 34 24.07 10.68 8.17
N GLN A 35 25.06 11.11 7.37
CA GLN A 35 24.81 12.00 6.23
C GLN A 35 23.94 11.33 5.16
N ARG A 36 24.24 10.07 4.81
CA ARG A 36 23.42 9.30 3.85
C ARG A 36 21.98 9.12 4.32
N ALA A 37 21.80 8.75 5.59
CA ALA A 37 20.47 8.62 6.18
C ALA A 37 19.69 9.95 6.14
N SER A 38 20.35 11.06 6.47
CA SER A 38 19.73 12.39 6.43
C SER A 38 19.36 12.82 5.00
N ALA A 39 20.21 12.50 4.02
CA ALA A 39 19.96 12.77 2.61
C ALA A 39 18.74 11.98 2.09
N GLU A 40 18.65 10.69 2.43
CA GLU A 40 17.50 9.86 2.03
C GLU A 40 16.19 10.35 2.67
N LEU A 41 16.19 10.66 3.97
CA LEU A 41 14.99 11.22 4.63
C LEU A 41 14.56 12.56 4.01
N LYS A 42 15.50 13.40 3.59
CA LYS A 42 15.20 14.67 2.90
C LYS A 42 14.60 14.43 1.51
N LYS A 43 15.11 13.43 0.78
CA LYS A 43 14.57 13.02 -0.51
C LYS A 43 13.15 12.47 -0.35
N ASP A 44 12.92 11.58 0.61
CA ASP A 44 11.61 11.01 0.89
C ASP A 44 10.59 12.08 1.29
N GLN A 45 11.00 13.02 2.15
CA GLN A 45 10.20 14.20 2.51
C GLN A 45 9.79 14.99 1.26
N SER A 46 10.76 15.29 0.39
CA SER A 46 10.50 16.03 -0.84
C SER A 46 9.57 15.28 -1.78
N ILE A 47 9.66 13.95 -1.86
CA ILE A 47 8.74 13.14 -2.68
C ILE A 47 7.33 13.30 -2.12
N LEU A 48 7.13 13.04 -0.81
CA LEU A 48 5.80 13.11 -0.18
C LEU A 48 5.13 14.47 -0.35
N THR A 49 5.86 15.58 -0.23
CA THR A 49 5.29 16.94 -0.38
C THR A 49 5.24 17.45 -1.81
N SER A 50 5.91 16.78 -2.77
CA SER A 50 5.86 17.16 -4.20
C SER A 50 4.54 16.85 -4.92
N ALA A 51 3.59 16.18 -4.26
CA ALA A 51 2.27 15.90 -4.79
C ALA A 51 1.29 17.03 -4.43
N PRO A 52 1.04 18.01 -5.32
CA PRO A 52 0.22 19.17 -5.00
C PRO A 52 -1.22 18.79 -4.63
N TYR A 53 -1.72 17.69 -5.18
CA TYR A 53 -3.06 17.16 -4.93
C TYR A 53 -3.06 15.94 -4.02
N GLY A 54 -1.94 15.66 -3.33
CA GLY A 54 -1.81 14.54 -2.42
C GLY A 54 -1.71 13.18 -3.12
N TRP A 55 -2.00 12.14 -2.34
CA TRP A 55 -1.79 10.75 -2.68
C TRP A 55 -3.07 9.97 -2.43
N LYS A 56 -3.51 9.18 -3.42
CA LYS A 56 -4.42 8.07 -3.16
C LYS A 56 -3.60 6.94 -2.54
N ALA A 57 -4.13 6.36 -1.47
CA ALA A 57 -3.43 5.39 -0.66
C ALA A 57 -4.26 4.12 -0.54
N VAL A 58 -3.62 2.97 -0.63
CA VAL A 58 -4.27 1.68 -0.39
C VAL A 58 -3.41 0.87 0.56
N LEU A 59 -4.01 0.46 1.66
CA LEU A 59 -3.39 -0.28 2.76
C LEU A 59 -4.05 -1.66 2.85
N PHE A 60 -3.26 -2.70 3.04
CA PHE A 60 -3.75 -4.07 3.21
C PHE A 60 -3.37 -4.61 4.59
N PRO A 61 -4.21 -4.43 5.62
CA PRO A 61 -3.97 -5.03 6.93
C PRO A 61 -4.02 -6.57 6.88
N GLY A 62 -3.39 -7.23 7.85
CA GLY A 62 -3.32 -8.70 7.86
C GLY A 62 -4.64 -9.40 8.12
N THR A 63 -5.56 -8.79 8.89
CA THR A 63 -6.84 -9.40 9.27
C THR A 63 -8.03 -8.49 8.94
N PHE A 64 -7.88 -7.65 7.92
CA PHE A 64 -8.94 -6.77 7.43
C PHE A 64 -8.84 -6.62 5.92
N THR A 65 -9.91 -6.12 5.35
CA THR A 65 -10.00 -5.92 3.92
C THR A 65 -9.10 -4.77 3.44
N GLY A 66 -8.72 -4.79 2.16
CA GLY A 66 -7.93 -3.70 1.58
C GLY A 66 -8.67 -2.38 1.72
N THR A 67 -8.01 -1.38 2.30
CA THR A 67 -8.65 -0.14 2.77
C THR A 67 -8.09 1.06 2.04
N GLY A 68 -8.98 1.90 1.52
CA GLY A 68 -8.62 3.14 0.84
C GLY A 68 -8.34 4.27 1.83
N PHE A 69 -7.34 5.08 1.54
CA PHE A 69 -7.08 6.35 2.18
C PHE A 69 -6.74 7.39 1.13
N PHE A 70 -6.77 8.65 1.55
CA PHE A 70 -6.07 9.74 0.87
C PHE A 70 -5.15 10.40 1.87
N PHE A 71 -3.96 10.81 1.44
CA PHE A 71 -3.02 11.57 2.25
C PHE A 71 -2.49 12.77 1.49
N LYS A 72 -2.58 13.96 2.11
CA LYS A 72 -1.90 15.16 1.62
C LYS A 72 -0.96 15.66 2.70
N PHE A 73 0.33 15.45 2.46
CA PHE A 73 1.43 15.89 3.33
C PHE A 73 1.76 17.37 3.07
N ASP A 74 2.12 18.08 4.12
CA ASP A 74 2.66 19.44 4.04
C ASP A 74 4.07 19.55 4.62
N ASP A 75 4.67 20.73 4.46
CA ASP A 75 6.02 21.05 4.93
C ASP A 75 6.09 21.33 6.44
N GLN A 76 4.93 21.42 7.12
CA GLN A 76 4.80 21.57 8.58
C GLN A 76 4.58 20.22 9.28
N LYS A 77 4.88 19.12 8.58
CA LYS A 77 4.75 17.75 9.08
C LYS A 77 3.32 17.38 9.47
N GLN A 78 2.32 17.97 8.81
CA GLN A 78 0.92 17.57 8.91
C GLN A 78 0.52 16.78 7.67
N VAL A 79 -0.45 15.88 7.88
CA VAL A 79 -1.08 15.09 6.84
C VAL A 79 -2.59 15.18 7.00
N GLN A 80 -3.23 15.74 5.97
CA GLN A 80 -4.68 15.66 5.81
C GLN A 80 -5.04 14.28 5.27
N SER A 81 -6.00 13.62 5.92
CA SER A 81 -6.45 12.28 5.55
C SER A 81 -7.94 12.18 5.31
N TYR A 82 -8.34 11.40 4.31
CA TYR A 82 -9.73 10.93 4.11
C TYR A 82 -9.72 9.40 4.11
N PRO A 83 -10.30 8.74 5.13
CA PRO A 83 -10.31 7.29 5.22
C PRO A 83 -11.50 6.67 4.48
N ASP A 84 -11.38 5.38 4.20
CA ASP A 84 -12.48 4.52 3.80
C ASP A 84 -13.65 4.60 4.80
N PRO A 85 -14.91 4.69 4.33
CA PRO A 85 -16.08 4.66 5.20
C PRO A 85 -16.12 3.46 6.16
N LEU A 86 -15.54 2.30 5.79
CA LEU A 86 -15.46 1.16 6.70
C LEU A 86 -14.69 1.48 7.99
N VAL A 87 -13.66 2.34 7.91
CA VAL A 87 -12.90 2.78 9.09
C VAL A 87 -13.77 3.68 9.98
N THR A 88 -14.60 4.53 9.38
CA THR A 88 -15.59 5.33 10.13
C THR A 88 -16.60 4.46 10.85
N LEU A 89 -17.03 3.33 10.26
CA LEU A 89 -17.96 2.41 10.92
C LEU A 89 -17.33 1.72 12.15
N ILE A 90 -16.03 1.42 12.10
CA ILE A 90 -15.29 0.85 13.24
C ILE A 90 -15.19 1.88 14.38
N SER A 91 -14.82 3.12 14.06
CA SER A 91 -14.70 4.20 15.05
C SER A 91 -15.32 5.50 14.53
N PRO A 92 -16.58 5.81 14.87
CA PRO A 92 -17.28 6.98 14.33
C PRO A 92 -16.65 8.34 14.67
N LYS A 93 -15.84 8.40 15.74
CA LYS A 93 -15.17 9.63 16.17
C LYS A 93 -13.76 9.78 15.60
N SER A 94 -13.04 8.68 15.46
CA SER A 94 -11.62 8.71 15.10
C SER A 94 -11.34 8.20 13.69
N GLY A 95 -12.25 7.43 13.11
CA GLY A 95 -12.21 6.91 11.75
C GLY A 95 -12.74 7.87 10.70
N ILE A 96 -12.72 9.19 10.96
CA ILE A 96 -13.22 10.23 10.05
C ILE A 96 -12.07 10.99 9.39
N ALA A 97 -12.39 11.79 8.37
CA ALA A 97 -11.44 12.70 7.77
C ALA A 97 -10.91 13.72 8.80
N GLY A 98 -9.63 14.08 8.68
CA GLY A 98 -8.98 14.96 9.63
C GLY A 98 -7.53 15.23 9.30
N THR A 99 -6.87 16.02 10.14
CA THR A 99 -5.44 16.31 10.04
C THR A 99 -4.72 15.66 11.20
N SER A 100 -3.59 15.01 10.91
CA SER A 100 -2.69 14.43 11.90
C SER A 100 -1.26 14.84 11.58
N SER A 101 -0.31 14.56 12.46
CA SER A 101 1.11 14.79 12.21
C SER A 101 1.82 13.51 11.77
N TYR A 102 2.96 13.70 11.10
CA TYR A 102 3.85 12.62 10.72
C TYR A 102 5.31 13.01 10.94
N GLN A 103 6.17 12.01 10.98
CA GLN A 103 7.62 12.21 11.02
C GLN A 103 8.31 11.17 10.15
N LEU A 104 9.46 11.57 9.59
CA LEU A 104 10.38 10.65 8.93
C LEU A 104 11.54 10.34 9.89
N LYS A 105 11.84 9.06 10.07
CA LYS A 105 12.96 8.60 10.91
C LYS A 105 13.75 7.52 10.19
N SER A 106 15.06 7.50 10.41
CA SER A 106 15.90 6.38 10.02
C SER A 106 15.86 5.34 11.14
N LEU A 107 14.99 4.34 11.00
CA LEU A 107 14.97 3.16 11.86
C LEU A 107 15.92 2.11 11.27
N GLN A 108 15.48 0.86 11.12
CA GLN A 108 16.19 -0.14 10.31
C GLN A 108 16.23 0.27 8.82
N ARG A 109 15.18 0.94 8.35
CA ARG A 109 15.04 1.59 7.05
C ARG A 109 14.50 3.01 7.28
N PRO A 110 14.64 3.95 6.32
CA PRO A 110 13.84 5.16 6.33
C PRO A 110 12.36 4.79 6.53
N SER A 111 11.68 5.44 7.46
CA SER A 111 10.29 5.15 7.80
C SER A 111 9.45 6.41 7.94
N LEU A 112 8.23 6.33 7.43
CA LEU A 112 7.13 7.25 7.67
C LEU A 112 6.36 6.79 8.91
N ILE A 113 6.22 7.68 9.90
CA ILE A 113 5.51 7.40 11.15
C ILE A 113 4.40 8.43 11.29
N PHE A 114 3.16 7.96 11.44
CA PHE A 114 2.05 8.80 11.87
C PHE A 114 2.09 8.88 13.40
N ASP A 115 2.35 10.06 13.97
CA ASP A 115 2.66 10.21 15.40
C ASP A 115 1.54 10.87 16.21
N THR A 116 0.47 11.33 15.54
CA THR A 116 -0.79 11.70 16.19
C THR A 116 -1.89 10.73 15.77
N TYR A 117 -2.70 10.30 16.74
CA TYR A 117 -3.81 9.37 16.52
C TYR A 117 -4.79 9.89 15.45
N SER A 118 -5.13 9.03 14.50
CA SER A 118 -5.91 9.35 13.29
C SER A 118 -6.70 8.12 12.83
N ALA A 119 -7.47 8.24 11.75
CA ALA A 119 -8.22 7.12 11.18
C ALA A 119 -7.33 5.91 10.82
N LEU A 120 -6.07 6.13 10.45
CA LEU A 120 -5.12 5.05 10.21
C LEU A 120 -4.87 4.20 11.47
N HIS A 121 -4.78 4.86 12.63
CA HIS A 121 -4.52 4.19 13.91
C HIS A 121 -5.68 3.32 14.38
N VAL A 122 -6.91 3.60 13.94
CA VAL A 122 -8.09 2.78 14.24
C VAL A 122 -7.87 1.32 13.83
N LEU A 123 -7.11 1.08 12.73
CA LEU A 123 -6.81 -0.26 12.23
C LEU A 123 -5.76 -0.99 13.07
N SER A 124 -4.99 -0.28 13.88
CA SER A 124 -3.93 -0.84 14.74
C SER A 124 -4.30 -0.77 16.23
N ASP A 125 -5.47 -0.20 16.56
CA ASP A 125 -5.94 -0.03 17.92
C ASP A 125 -6.31 -1.40 18.52
N PRO A 126 -5.72 -1.82 19.66
CA PRO A 126 -5.97 -3.12 20.27
C PRO A 126 -7.41 -3.32 20.76
N ALA A 127 -8.22 -2.25 20.86
CA ALA A 127 -9.64 -2.33 21.15
C ALA A 127 -10.50 -2.71 19.93
N ASN A 128 -9.94 -2.60 18.72
CA ASN A 128 -10.61 -2.95 17.47
C ASN A 128 -10.08 -4.29 16.94
N GLY A 129 -10.87 -4.98 16.10
CA GLY A 129 -10.44 -6.23 15.47
C GLY A 129 -10.10 -7.34 16.47
N ALA A 130 -8.98 -8.04 16.25
CA ALA A 130 -8.52 -9.11 17.13
C ALA A 130 -7.98 -8.54 18.43
N ARG A 131 -8.37 -9.15 19.56
CA ARG A 131 -8.04 -8.67 20.92
C ARG A 131 -6.54 -8.46 21.08
N GLY A 132 -6.13 -7.21 21.29
CA GLY A 132 -4.73 -6.84 21.52
C GLY A 132 -3.87 -6.69 20.25
N LEU A 133 -4.42 -6.93 19.06
CA LEU A 133 -3.71 -6.92 17.79
C LEU A 133 -4.29 -5.93 16.76
N GLY A 134 -5.48 -5.36 17.02
CA GLY A 134 -6.13 -4.55 16.01
C GLY A 134 -6.59 -5.38 14.82
N TYR A 135 -6.54 -4.78 13.64
CA TYR A 135 -6.73 -5.44 12.35
C TYR A 135 -5.41 -5.89 11.71
N SER A 136 -4.35 -6.04 12.52
CA SER A 136 -2.99 -6.36 12.04
C SER A 136 -2.49 -5.34 11.00
N SER A 137 -2.73 -4.06 11.29
CA SER A 137 -2.25 -2.91 10.52
C SER A 137 -1.04 -2.27 11.19
N ASP A 138 -0.38 -1.36 10.49
CA ASP A 138 0.69 -0.53 11.03
C ASP A 138 0.33 0.96 10.98
N PHE A 139 1.04 1.76 11.78
CA PHE A 139 1.07 3.23 11.68
C PHE A 139 2.52 3.75 11.49
N GLU A 140 3.48 2.82 11.43
CA GLU A 140 4.88 3.06 11.10
C GLU A 140 5.26 2.21 9.91
N PHE A 141 5.77 2.84 8.87
CA PHE A 141 5.94 2.24 7.55
C PHE A 141 7.33 2.52 7.00
N SER A 142 8.10 1.47 6.74
CA SER A 142 9.38 1.57 6.05
C SER A 142 9.18 1.80 4.55
N PHE A 143 9.98 2.69 3.96
CA PHE A 143 10.00 2.87 2.51
C PHE A 143 10.60 1.61 1.86
N VAL A 144 9.87 1.04 0.91
CA VAL A 144 10.32 -0.06 0.04
C VAL A 144 10.87 0.53 -1.27
N SER A 145 10.15 1.50 -1.84
CA SER A 145 10.58 2.25 -3.02
C SER A 145 9.87 3.59 -3.08
N ALA A 146 10.56 4.65 -3.49
CA ALA A 146 9.97 5.98 -3.65
C ALA A 146 10.29 6.55 -5.04
N SER A 147 9.24 6.89 -5.78
CA SER A 147 9.30 7.55 -7.09
C SER A 147 8.35 8.75 -7.12
N PRO A 148 8.46 9.66 -8.10
CA PRO A 148 7.61 10.87 -8.16
C PRO A 148 6.10 10.61 -8.21
N ASP A 149 5.69 9.44 -8.72
CA ASP A 149 4.27 9.11 -8.94
C ASP A 149 3.78 7.94 -8.06
N THR A 150 4.69 7.19 -7.45
CA THR A 150 4.34 6.03 -6.62
C THR A 150 5.36 5.83 -5.50
N VAL A 151 4.86 5.61 -4.29
CA VAL A 151 5.65 5.25 -3.11
C VAL A 151 5.09 3.96 -2.53
N ARG A 152 5.96 2.98 -2.26
CA ARG A 152 5.61 1.70 -1.67
C ARG A 152 6.20 1.59 -0.28
N PHE A 153 5.41 1.06 0.62
CA PHE A 153 5.71 0.93 2.03
C PHE A 153 5.44 -0.49 2.51
N GLU A 154 6.16 -0.85 3.56
CA GLU A 154 5.93 -2.06 4.35
C GLU A 154 5.86 -1.65 5.83
N GLY A 155 4.79 -2.07 6.51
CA GLY A 155 4.62 -1.83 7.93
C GLY A 155 5.74 -2.43 8.78
N ASN A 156 6.18 -1.72 9.81
CA ASN A 156 7.34 -2.12 10.60
C ASN A 156 7.08 -3.30 11.54
N PHE A 157 5.83 -3.49 11.98
CA PHE A 157 5.47 -4.51 12.97
C PHE A 157 4.68 -5.65 12.32
N ASN A 158 3.54 -5.35 11.69
CA ASN A 158 2.67 -6.36 11.07
C ASN A 158 2.98 -6.60 9.59
N GLN A 159 3.95 -5.89 9.01
CA GLN A 159 4.32 -5.99 7.59
C GLN A 159 3.13 -5.69 6.66
N SER A 160 2.17 -4.86 7.11
CA SER A 160 1.03 -4.47 6.28
C SER A 160 1.53 -3.60 5.09
N PRO A 161 1.30 -4.02 3.82
CA PRO A 161 1.76 -3.23 2.69
C PRO A 161 0.85 -2.04 2.46
N MET A 162 1.47 -0.89 2.18
CA MET A 162 0.77 0.33 1.78
C MET A 162 1.40 0.88 0.50
N ILE A 163 0.55 1.36 -0.40
CA ILE A 163 0.98 2.07 -1.60
C ILE A 163 0.37 3.45 -1.63
N LEU A 164 1.17 4.43 -2.01
CA LEU A 164 0.74 5.77 -2.37
C LEU A 164 0.90 5.94 -3.87
N ILE A 165 -0.15 6.43 -4.53
CA ILE A 165 -0.13 6.80 -5.95
C ILE A 165 -0.51 8.27 -6.02
N LYS A 166 0.23 9.05 -6.80
CA LYS A 166 0.01 10.49 -6.89
C LYS A 166 -1.40 10.79 -7.41
N ALA A 167 -2.13 11.61 -6.67
CA ALA A 167 -3.50 11.97 -7.05
C ALA A 167 -3.50 13.13 -8.05
N THR A 168 -4.50 13.13 -8.91
CA THR A 168 -4.87 14.27 -9.76
C THR A 168 -5.72 15.28 -8.98
N GLN A 169 -5.85 16.49 -9.51
CA GLN A 169 -6.76 17.50 -8.94
C GLN A 169 -8.21 17.00 -8.86
N ALA A 170 -8.67 16.28 -9.89
CA ALA A 170 -10.02 15.73 -9.93
C ALA A 170 -10.23 14.66 -8.85
N GLU A 171 -9.26 13.77 -8.65
CA GLU A 171 -9.31 12.78 -7.57
C GLU A 171 -9.28 13.47 -6.19
N TYR A 172 -8.43 14.47 -5.98
CA TYR A 172 -8.42 15.22 -4.71
C TYR A 172 -9.78 15.84 -4.40
N THR A 173 -10.39 16.52 -5.39
CA THR A 173 -11.74 17.07 -5.24
C THR A 173 -12.77 15.97 -4.97
N ALA A 174 -12.65 14.79 -5.57
CA ALA A 174 -13.52 13.67 -5.26
C ALA A 174 -13.35 13.18 -3.81
N TYR A 175 -12.12 13.04 -3.30
CA TYR A 175 -11.87 12.67 -1.90
C TYR A 175 -12.49 13.67 -0.92
N GLN A 176 -12.38 14.98 -1.20
CA GLN A 176 -13.02 16.04 -0.40
C GLN A 176 -14.55 15.94 -0.38
N ASN A 177 -15.16 15.33 -1.41
CA ASN A 177 -16.59 15.20 -1.59
C ASN A 177 -17.10 13.76 -1.37
N ASN A 178 -16.46 13.01 -0.46
CA ASN A 178 -16.84 11.63 -0.10
C ASN A 178 -16.73 10.62 -1.26
N GLY A 179 -15.74 10.79 -2.15
CA GLY A 179 -15.54 9.92 -3.31
C GLY A 179 -15.36 8.43 -2.96
N LEU A 180 -14.73 8.12 -1.82
CA LEU A 180 -14.62 6.73 -1.33
C LEU A 180 -15.98 6.11 -0.95
N LYS A 181 -16.92 6.92 -0.49
CA LYS A 181 -18.30 6.46 -0.25
C LYS A 181 -19.05 6.28 -1.58
N ALA A 182 -18.86 7.19 -2.53
CA ALA A 182 -19.51 7.14 -3.83
C ALA A 182 -19.08 5.90 -4.63
N ILE A 183 -17.79 5.57 -4.66
CA ILE A 183 -17.27 4.38 -5.34
C ILE A 183 -17.74 3.07 -4.67
N SER A 184 -17.75 3.00 -3.33
CA SER A 184 -18.26 1.81 -2.61
C SER A 184 -19.73 1.54 -2.99
N LEU A 185 -20.59 2.57 -2.98
CA LEU A 185 -21.98 2.45 -3.43
C LEU A 185 -22.10 2.06 -4.91
N ALA A 186 -21.25 2.62 -5.77
CA ALA A 186 -21.26 2.30 -7.20
C ALA A 186 -20.88 0.83 -7.47
N LEU A 187 -19.88 0.32 -6.74
CA LEU A 187 -19.47 -1.09 -6.82
C LEU A 187 -20.55 -2.03 -6.31
N ASP A 188 -21.21 -1.71 -5.20
CA ASP A 188 -22.33 -2.50 -4.69
C ASP A 188 -23.51 -2.54 -5.66
N ASN A 189 -23.84 -1.41 -6.30
CA ASN A 189 -24.88 -1.36 -7.33
C ASN A 189 -24.48 -2.18 -8.58
N TYR A 190 -23.22 -2.10 -9.00
CA TYR A 190 -22.70 -2.91 -10.10
C TYR A 190 -22.79 -4.40 -9.78
N ALA A 191 -22.35 -4.82 -8.59
CA ALA A 191 -22.43 -6.21 -8.12
C ALA A 191 -23.88 -6.70 -8.06
N ALA A 192 -24.80 -5.87 -7.57
CA ALA A 192 -26.23 -6.19 -7.54
C ALA A 192 -26.81 -6.36 -8.96
N ALA A 193 -26.43 -5.49 -9.91
CA ALA A 193 -26.90 -5.57 -11.30
C ALA A 193 -26.31 -6.78 -12.05
N ALA A 194 -25.10 -7.21 -11.69
CA ALA A 194 -24.43 -8.39 -12.23
C ALA A 194 -24.82 -9.70 -11.52
N ASN A 195 -25.65 -9.64 -10.48
CA ASN A 195 -25.98 -10.82 -9.67
C ASN A 195 -26.60 -11.94 -10.53
N GLY A 196 -26.06 -13.15 -10.38
CA GLY A 196 -26.45 -14.33 -11.16
C GLY A 196 -25.95 -14.34 -12.62
N LYS A 197 -25.15 -13.35 -13.03
CA LYS A 197 -24.57 -13.26 -14.38
C LYS A 197 -23.05 -13.38 -14.31
N LYS A 198 -22.45 -13.82 -15.41
CA LYS A 198 -20.98 -13.83 -15.55
C LYS A 198 -20.49 -12.43 -15.88
N ILE A 199 -19.37 -12.02 -15.30
CA ILE A 199 -18.64 -10.83 -15.74
C ILE A 199 -17.43 -11.34 -16.54
N LEU A 200 -17.22 -10.84 -17.75
CA LEU A 200 -16.13 -11.28 -18.62
C LEU A 200 -15.20 -10.10 -18.92
N LEU A 201 -13.89 -10.27 -18.71
CA LEU A 201 -12.90 -9.31 -19.17
C LEU A 201 -12.66 -9.54 -20.67
N THR A 202 -13.08 -8.59 -21.50
CA THR A 202 -12.99 -8.73 -22.96
C THR A 202 -11.61 -8.29 -23.46
N ILE A 203 -10.69 -9.24 -23.67
CA ILE A 203 -9.35 -8.95 -24.21
C ILE A 203 -9.37 -8.95 -25.74
N ASP A 204 -9.90 -10.04 -26.30
CA ASP A 204 -10.15 -10.23 -27.72
C ASP A 204 -11.30 -11.24 -27.93
N ALA A 205 -11.58 -11.61 -29.18
CA ALA A 205 -12.67 -12.52 -29.52
C ALA A 205 -12.54 -13.95 -28.96
N THR A 206 -11.33 -14.35 -28.55
CA THR A 206 -10.99 -15.70 -28.08
C THR A 206 -10.57 -15.75 -26.61
N HIS A 207 -10.25 -14.61 -26.00
CA HIS A 207 -9.81 -14.49 -24.62
C HIS A 207 -10.77 -13.60 -23.81
N ALA A 208 -11.72 -14.26 -23.14
CA ALA A 208 -12.72 -13.63 -22.29
C ALA A 208 -12.81 -14.33 -20.92
N PRO A 209 -11.78 -14.20 -20.07
CA PRO A 209 -11.79 -14.82 -18.75
C PRO A 209 -12.91 -14.25 -17.87
N GLU A 210 -13.44 -15.09 -16.99
CA GLU A 210 -14.49 -14.71 -16.05
C GLU A 210 -13.89 -13.94 -14.88
N CYS A 211 -14.55 -12.87 -14.47
CA CYS A 211 -14.20 -12.04 -13.34
C CYS A 211 -15.26 -12.20 -12.24
N ASN A 212 -14.81 -12.35 -11.00
CA ASN A 212 -15.66 -12.23 -9.83
C ASN A 212 -15.13 -11.11 -8.93
N ILE A 213 -16.02 -10.25 -8.45
CA ILE A 213 -15.68 -9.11 -7.59
C ILE A 213 -16.55 -9.19 -6.35
N VAL A 214 -15.91 -9.46 -5.23
CA VAL A 214 -16.54 -9.45 -3.90
C VAL A 214 -16.37 -8.05 -3.32
N THR A 215 -17.47 -7.47 -2.81
CA THR A 215 -17.51 -6.10 -2.27
C THR A 215 -17.91 -6.10 -0.79
N ASP A 216 -17.96 -4.89 -0.21
CA ASP A 216 -18.30 -4.63 1.20
C ASP A 216 -19.55 -5.37 1.68
N LYS A 217 -20.51 -5.62 0.79
CA LYS A 217 -21.74 -6.37 1.07
C LYS A 217 -21.49 -7.78 1.61
N ASP A 218 -20.43 -8.43 1.15
CA ASP A 218 -20.08 -9.79 1.55
C ASP A 218 -18.97 -9.81 2.61
N GLU A 219 -18.72 -8.66 3.26
CA GLU A 219 -17.72 -8.46 4.32
C GLU A 219 -16.27 -8.78 3.89
N ASP A 220 -16.00 -8.78 2.59
CA ASP A 220 -14.68 -9.05 2.02
C ASP A 220 -14.43 -8.18 0.76
N ARG A 221 -13.17 -8.03 0.35
CA ARG A 221 -12.80 -7.37 -0.91
C ARG A 221 -11.79 -8.20 -1.65
N THR A 222 -12.29 -9.04 -2.55
CA THR A 222 -11.47 -9.87 -3.43
C THR A 222 -11.88 -9.71 -4.88
N PHE A 223 -10.88 -9.83 -5.75
CA PHE A 223 -11.06 -9.95 -7.19
C PHE A 223 -10.52 -11.30 -7.60
N THR A 224 -11.29 -12.09 -8.34
CA THR A 224 -10.87 -13.37 -8.89
C THR A 224 -10.98 -13.36 -10.41
N LEU A 225 -9.91 -13.74 -11.08
CA LEU A 225 -9.89 -14.04 -12.51
C LEU A 225 -9.88 -15.56 -12.72
N THR A 226 -10.88 -16.07 -13.44
CA THR A 226 -11.04 -17.49 -13.75
C THR A 226 -10.89 -17.71 -15.26
N TYR A 227 -10.02 -18.63 -15.66
CA TYR A 227 -9.76 -18.94 -17.07
C TYR A 227 -9.34 -20.38 -17.27
N THR A 228 -9.40 -20.87 -18.50
CA THR A 228 -8.86 -22.18 -18.87
C THR A 228 -7.48 -21.98 -19.51
N ASP A 229 -6.47 -22.73 -19.05
CA ASP A 229 -5.13 -22.68 -19.61
C ASP A 229 -5.00 -23.49 -20.91
N SER A 230 -3.80 -23.50 -21.50
CA SER A 230 -3.49 -24.22 -22.74
C SER A 230 -3.62 -25.74 -22.64
N LYS A 231 -3.75 -26.30 -21.44
CA LYS A 231 -3.94 -27.74 -21.19
C LYS A 231 -5.40 -28.08 -20.91
N GLY A 232 -6.32 -27.11 -21.00
CA GLY A 232 -7.73 -27.33 -20.69
C GLY A 232 -8.04 -27.35 -19.19
N ILE A 233 -7.13 -26.87 -18.33
CA ILE A 233 -7.32 -26.85 -16.88
C ILE A 233 -7.80 -25.47 -16.45
N GLN A 234 -8.82 -25.42 -15.58
CA GLN A 234 -9.29 -24.18 -14.99
C GLN A 234 -8.26 -23.65 -13.97
N GLN A 235 -7.94 -22.37 -14.12
CA GLN A 235 -7.05 -21.60 -13.26
C GLN A 235 -7.84 -20.46 -12.62
N ASN A 236 -7.53 -20.18 -11.35
CA ASN A 236 -8.06 -19.04 -10.60
C ASN A 236 -6.90 -18.19 -10.09
N GLN A 237 -6.95 -16.88 -10.32
CA GLN A 237 -6.06 -15.90 -9.69
C GLN A 237 -6.89 -14.97 -8.81
N THR A 238 -6.66 -14.99 -7.51
CA THR A 238 -7.40 -14.17 -6.54
C THR A 238 -6.45 -13.19 -5.87
N THR A 239 -6.87 -11.93 -5.75
CA THR A 239 -6.17 -10.88 -4.99
C THR A 239 -7.16 -10.11 -4.13
N ASN A 240 -6.71 -9.67 -2.96
CA ASN A 240 -7.42 -8.63 -2.21
C ASN A 240 -7.34 -7.30 -2.94
N TRP A 241 -8.33 -6.44 -2.72
CA TRP A 241 -8.34 -5.09 -3.26
C TRP A 241 -8.75 -4.05 -2.21
N GLY A 242 -8.33 -2.80 -2.42
CA GLY A 242 -8.84 -1.65 -1.69
C GLY A 242 -9.26 -0.52 -2.64
N PRO A 243 -10.25 0.30 -2.28
CA PRO A 243 -10.82 1.29 -3.18
C PRO A 243 -9.94 2.54 -3.28
N THR A 244 -9.96 3.14 -4.46
CA THR A 244 -9.69 4.56 -4.67
C THR A 244 -10.99 5.24 -5.08
N VAL A 245 -11.02 6.56 -5.29
CA VAL A 245 -12.26 7.27 -5.68
C VAL A 245 -12.87 6.85 -7.02
N ASN A 246 -12.13 6.12 -7.87
CA ASN A 246 -12.60 5.72 -9.21
C ASN A 246 -12.14 4.31 -9.61
N SER A 247 -11.60 3.52 -8.68
CA SER A 247 -11.07 2.18 -8.98
C SER A 247 -11.03 1.28 -7.76
N ILE A 248 -10.79 0.00 -7.99
CA ILE A 248 -10.29 -0.95 -7.01
C ILE A 248 -8.83 -1.26 -7.35
N PHE A 249 -7.95 -1.16 -6.37
CA PHE A 249 -6.52 -1.40 -6.52
C PHE A 249 -6.13 -2.71 -5.82
N PHE A 250 -5.36 -3.54 -6.50
CA PHE A 250 -5.02 -4.88 -6.05
C PHE A 250 -3.78 -4.90 -5.18
N LYS A 251 -3.78 -5.78 -4.18
CA LYS A 251 -2.59 -6.12 -3.40
C LYS A 251 -1.52 -6.72 -4.30
N ASP A 252 -1.91 -7.74 -5.07
CA ASP A 252 -1.04 -8.47 -5.98
C ASP A 252 -1.56 -8.31 -7.43
N PRO A 253 -0.67 -8.03 -8.40
CA PRO A 253 -1.07 -7.88 -9.79
C PRO A 253 -1.57 -9.21 -10.38
N ILE A 254 -2.54 -9.12 -11.28
CA ILE A 254 -3.03 -10.25 -12.06
C ILE A 254 -2.34 -10.26 -13.43
N LEU A 255 -1.90 -11.44 -13.86
CA LEU A 255 -1.29 -11.68 -15.17
C LEU A 255 -2.16 -12.62 -15.98
N TYR A 256 -2.62 -12.18 -17.15
CA TYR A 256 -3.32 -13.07 -18.08
C TYR A 256 -3.07 -12.65 -19.53
N ASN A 257 -2.74 -13.62 -20.37
CA ASN A 257 -2.48 -13.41 -21.80
C ASN A 257 -1.48 -12.27 -22.09
N GLY A 258 -0.40 -12.18 -21.30
CA GLY A 258 0.62 -11.13 -21.42
C GLY A 258 0.21 -9.74 -20.88
N ILE A 259 -1.03 -9.58 -20.43
CA ILE A 259 -1.53 -8.38 -19.77
C ILE A 259 -1.30 -8.51 -18.26
N THR A 260 -0.58 -7.54 -17.68
CA THR A 260 -0.42 -7.40 -16.23
C THR A 260 -1.19 -6.17 -15.77
N PHE A 261 -2.13 -6.34 -14.84
CA PHE A 261 -2.90 -5.24 -14.29
C PHE A 261 -3.08 -5.39 -12.77
N ASN A 262 -3.16 -4.27 -12.09
CA ASN A 262 -3.28 -4.17 -10.64
C ASN A 262 -4.38 -3.18 -10.23
N GLU A 263 -5.17 -2.70 -11.18
CA GLU A 263 -6.23 -1.73 -10.92
C GLU A 263 -7.38 -1.97 -11.92
N VAL A 264 -8.60 -2.00 -11.40
CA VAL A 264 -9.84 -2.03 -12.19
C VAL A 264 -10.57 -0.73 -11.93
N PHE A 265 -10.82 0.03 -12.98
CA PHE A 265 -11.45 1.33 -12.92
C PHE A 265 -12.97 1.22 -13.08
N TYR A 266 -13.69 2.15 -12.46
CA TYR A 266 -15.12 2.31 -12.64
C TYR A 266 -15.41 3.51 -13.55
N ASP A 267 -16.18 3.25 -14.61
CA ASP A 267 -16.68 4.28 -15.52
C ASP A 267 -18.08 4.70 -15.08
N ASN A 268 -18.17 5.87 -14.44
CA ASN A 268 -19.45 6.37 -13.93
C ASN A 268 -20.45 6.75 -15.04
N ALA A 269 -19.99 7.02 -16.27
CA ALA A 269 -20.88 7.33 -17.38
C ALA A 269 -21.49 6.06 -18.00
N LYS A 270 -20.70 4.98 -18.06
CA LYS A 270 -21.14 3.68 -18.62
C LYS A 270 -21.67 2.71 -17.57
N LEU A 271 -21.52 3.02 -16.28
CA LEU A 271 -21.82 2.12 -15.16
C LEU A 271 -21.13 0.76 -15.31
N SER A 272 -19.88 0.78 -15.76
CA SER A 272 -19.12 -0.42 -16.14
C SER A 272 -17.72 -0.39 -15.55
N LEU A 273 -17.15 -1.58 -15.35
CA LEU A 273 -15.76 -1.73 -14.95
C LEU A 273 -14.84 -1.96 -16.16
N TYR A 274 -13.58 -1.55 -16.04
CA TYR A 274 -12.58 -1.76 -17.09
C TYR A 274 -11.17 -1.79 -16.50
N ILE A 275 -10.23 -2.40 -17.21
CA ILE A 275 -8.80 -2.26 -16.93
C ILE A 275 -8.14 -1.39 -17.99
N GLN A 276 -6.97 -0.84 -17.64
CA GLN A 276 -6.09 -0.18 -18.59
C GLN A 276 -4.75 -0.90 -18.63
N TRP A 277 -4.25 -1.15 -19.83
CA TRP A 277 -2.92 -1.71 -20.02
C TRP A 277 -2.29 -1.14 -21.28
N GLN A 278 -1.07 -0.61 -21.14
CA GLN A 278 -0.32 0.06 -22.22
C GLN A 278 -1.15 1.13 -22.96
N GLY A 279 -1.93 1.92 -22.22
CA GLY A 279 -2.78 2.97 -22.78
C GLY A 279 -4.06 2.49 -23.47
N LYS A 280 -4.32 1.18 -23.53
CA LYS A 280 -5.57 0.61 -24.07
C LYS A 280 -6.53 0.22 -22.95
N ARG A 281 -7.82 0.44 -23.19
CA ARG A 281 -8.93 0.04 -22.32
C ARG A 281 -9.45 -1.35 -22.69
N TYR A 282 -9.76 -2.16 -21.68
CA TYR A 282 -10.41 -3.46 -21.82
C TYR A 282 -11.58 -3.53 -20.84
N ASP A 283 -12.80 -3.71 -21.36
CA ASP A 283 -14.02 -3.64 -20.57
C ASP A 283 -14.33 -4.99 -19.89
N LEU A 284 -14.87 -4.90 -18.67
CA LEU A 284 -15.52 -6.00 -17.98
C LEU A 284 -17.01 -5.94 -18.35
N VAL A 285 -17.49 -6.95 -19.05
CA VAL A 285 -18.84 -7.00 -19.61
C VAL A 285 -19.66 -8.01 -18.83
N VAL A 286 -20.83 -7.60 -18.35
CA VAL A 286 -21.81 -8.50 -17.77
C VAL A 286 -22.45 -9.29 -18.92
N ALA A 287 -22.19 -10.60 -18.95
CA ALA A 287 -22.80 -11.51 -19.91
C ALA A 287 -24.33 -11.49 -19.76
N PRO A 288 -25.08 -11.58 -20.87
CA PRO A 288 -26.54 -11.57 -20.85
C PRO A 288 -27.14 -12.72 -20.05
#